data_AF-A0A1W5ZWU4-F1
#
_entry.id   AF-A0A1W5ZWU4-F1
#
_cell.length_a   1.000
_cell.length_b   1.000
_cell.length_c   1.000
_cell.angle_alpha   90.00
_cell.angle_beta   90.00
_cell.angle_gamma   90.00
#
_symmetry.space_group_name_H-M   'P 1'
#
loop_
_entity.id
_entity.type
_entity.pdbx_description
1 polymer ?
#
loop_
_entity_poly.entity_id
_entity_poly.type
_entity_poly.pdbx_seq_one_letter_code
_entity_poly.pdbx_strand_id
1 'polypeptide(L)' 'MKLSHKIIIGVIIGIALALGFQLGMILTDNFLFVWIIALLIGLLARIIAQLVLNNYNASK' A
#
# COMPACT_ATOMS: atom_id res chain seq x y z
N MET A 1 12.43 19.80 9.55
CA MET A 1 11.31 19.43 8.66
C MET A 1 10.93 17.96 8.91
N LYS A 2 9.84 17.69 9.65
CA LYS A 2 9.39 16.31 9.99
C LYS A 2 8.16 15.83 9.19
N LEU A 3 7.69 16.64 8.24
CA LEU A 3 6.46 16.41 7.48
C LEU A 3 6.58 15.33 6.39
N SER A 4 7.80 15.04 5.89
CA SER A 4 7.96 14.29 4.64
C SER A 4 7.71 12.78 4.75
N HIS A 5 8.08 12.13 5.85
CA HIS A 5 8.00 10.65 5.95
C HIS A 5 6.56 10.13 5.92
N LYS A 6 5.62 10.83 6.58
CA LYS A 6 4.20 10.43 6.57
C LYS A 6 3.55 10.61 5.21
N ILE A 7 3.92 11.67 4.48
CA ILE A 7 3.40 11.95 3.14
C ILE A 7 3.92 10.89 2.16
N ILE A 8 5.21 10.56 2.21
CA ILE A 8 5.82 9.54 1.36
C ILE A 8 5.11 8.18 1.53
N ILE A 9 4.76 7.81 2.75
CA ILE A 9 4.04 6.56 3.03
C ILE A 9 2.61 6.59 2.52
N GLY A 10 1.90 7.71 2.71
CA GLY A 10 0.57 7.88 2.13
C GLY A 10 0.59 7.73 0.61
N VAL A 11 1.61 8.29 -0.06
CA VAL A 11 1.80 8.17 -1.51
C VAL A 11 2.11 6.72 -1.90
N ILE A 12 3.01 6.04 -1.20
CA ILE A 12 3.34 4.62 -1.46
C ILE A 12 2.10 3.74 -1.33
N ILE A 13 1.29 3.94 -0.29
CA ILE A 13 0.04 3.18 -0.09
C ILE A 13 -0.94 3.47 -1.21
N GLY A 14 -1.11 4.74 -1.61
CA GLY A 14 -1.98 5.13 -2.72
C GLY A 14 -1.57 4.49 -4.05
N ILE A 15 -0.27 4.49 -4.36
CA ILE A 15 0.26 3.85 -5.58
C ILE A 15 0.06 2.33 -5.51
N ALA A 16 0.35 1.70 -4.38
CA ALA A 16 0.15 0.26 -4.21
C ALA A 16 -1.32 -0.15 -4.38
N LEU A 17 -2.25 0.67 -3.89
CA LEU A 17 -3.68 0.43 -4.00
C LEU A 17 -4.18 0.58 -5.45
N ALA A 18 -3.67 1.60 -6.17
CA ALA A 18 -3.96 1.79 -7.60
C ALA A 18 -3.39 0.66 -8.48
N LEU A 19 -2.18 0.18 -8.17
CA LEU A 19 -1.58 -0.98 -8.84
C LEU A 19 -2.36 -2.25 -8.54
N GLY A 20 -2.76 -2.46 -7.29
CA GLY A 20 -3.57 -3.63 -6.90
C GLY A 20 -4.95 -3.65 -7.55
N PHE A 21 -5.56 -2.48 -7.75
CA PHE A 21 -6.81 -2.34 -8.48
C PHE A 21 -6.65 -2.68 -9.97
N GLN A 22 -5.60 -2.15 -10.62
CA GLN A 22 -5.29 -2.50 -12.01
C GLN A 22 -5.00 -3.99 -12.17
N LEU A 23 -4.20 -4.58 -11.28
CA LEU A 23 -3.92 -6.01 -11.29
C LEU A 23 -5.19 -6.84 -11.09
N GLY A 24 -6.07 -6.41 -10.18
CA GLY A 24 -7.37 -7.02 -9.99
C GLY A 24 -8.19 -7.01 -11.28
N MET A 25 -8.31 -5.88 -11.96
CA MET A 25 -9.05 -5.79 -13.22
C MET A 25 -8.45 -6.64 -14.35
N ILE A 26 -7.14 -6.88 -14.34
CA ILE A 26 -6.48 -7.75 -15.33
C ILE A 26 -6.73 -9.24 -15.00
N LEU A 27 -6.77 -9.60 -13.71
CA LEU A 27 -6.89 -11.00 -13.28
C LEU A 27 -8.34 -11.48 -13.21
N THR A 28 -9.32 -10.59 -13.07
CA THR A 28 -10.71 -10.98 -12.91
C THR A 28 -11.68 -9.96 -13.50
N ASP A 29 -12.68 -10.46 -14.22
CA ASP A 29 -13.82 -9.66 -14.71
C ASP A 29 -14.84 -9.37 -13.59
N ASN A 30 -14.66 -9.99 -12.42
CA ASN A 30 -15.60 -9.89 -11.33
C ASN A 30 -15.21 -8.74 -10.40
N PHE A 31 -15.93 -7.63 -10.52
CA PHE A 31 -15.65 -6.36 -9.83
C PHE A 31 -15.44 -6.52 -8.32
N LEU A 32 -16.18 -7.43 -7.68
CA LEU A 32 -16.07 -7.67 -6.24
C LEU A 32 -14.70 -8.27 -5.86
N PHE A 33 -14.16 -9.16 -6.70
CA PHE A 33 -12.82 -9.73 -6.51
C PHE A 33 -11.71 -8.71 -6.80
N VAL A 34 -11.90 -7.80 -7.77
CA VAL A 34 -10.97 -6.69 -8.02
C VAL A 34 -10.76 -5.87 -6.75
N TRP A 35 -11.85 -5.49 -6.07
CA TRP A 35 -11.77 -4.73 -4.83
C TRP A 35 -11.12 -5.50 -3.68
N ILE A 36 -11.40 -6.80 -3.55
CA ILE A 36 -10.75 -7.66 -2.55
C ILE A 36 -9.23 -7.68 -2.76
N ILE A 37 -8.78 -7.85 -4.00
CA ILE A 37 -7.36 -7.88 -4.36
C ILE A 37 -6.70 -6.52 -4.09
N ALA A 38 -7.34 -5.43 -4.53
CA ALA A 38 -6.85 -4.07 -4.32
C ALA A 38 -6.69 -3.74 -2.84
N LEU A 39 -7.69 -4.09 -2.02
CA LEU A 39 -7.67 -3.87 -0.58
C LEU A 39 -6.61 -4.72 0.12
N LEU A 40 -6.46 -6.00 -0.28
CA LEU A 40 -5.39 -6.86 0.25
C LEU A 40 -4.00 -6.28 -0.02
N ILE A 41 -3.75 -5.83 -1.25
CA ILE A 41 -2.47 -5.22 -1.65
C ILE A 41 -2.23 -3.91 -0.90
N GLY A 42 -3.23 -3.05 -0.78
CA GLY A 42 -3.15 -1.81 -0.01
C GLY A 42 -2.86 -2.04 1.47
N LEU A 43 -3.47 -3.08 2.07
CA LEU A 43 -3.25 -3.45 3.47
C LEU A 43 -1.82 -3.98 3.68
N LEU A 44 -1.33 -4.84 2.78
CA LEU A 44 0.05 -5.33 2.80
C LEU A 44 1.05 -4.18 2.68
N ALA A 45 0.84 -3.25 1.76
CA ALA A 45 1.69 -2.08 1.60
C ALA A 45 1.72 -1.22 2.88
N ARG A 46 0.58 -1.08 3.57
CA ARG A 46 0.50 -0.39 4.87
C ARG A 46 1.34 -1.10 5.94
N ILE A 47 1.22 -2.42 6.06
CA ILE A 47 1.97 -3.21 7.04
C ILE A 47 3.47 -3.10 6.76
N ILE A 48 3.88 -3.27 5.50
CA ILE A 48 5.28 -3.16 5.09
C ILE A 48 5.82 -1.76 5.38
N ALA A 49 5.07 -0.70 5.04
CA ALA A 49 5.49 0.67 5.31
C ALA A 49 5.63 0.97 6.81
N GLN A 50 4.73 0.45 7.65
CA GLN A 50 4.84 0.57 9.10
C GLN A 50 6.04 -0.21 9.66
N LEU A 51 6.29 -1.41 9.14
CA LEU A 51 7.41 -2.24 9.56
C LEU A 51 8.76 -1.61 9.18
N VAL A 52 8.87 -1.09 7.96
CA VAL A 52 10.07 -0.35 7.49
C VAL A 52 10.30 0.89 8.35
N LEU A 53 9.24 1.66 8.66
CA LEU A 53 9.38 2.80 9.56
C LEU A 53 9.82 2.41 10.97
N ASN A 54 9.21 1.38 11.56
CA ASN A 54 9.57 0.94 12.91
C ASN A 54 11.03 0.45 12.95
N ASN A 55 11.47 -0.30 11.96
CA ASN A 55 12.87 -0.72 11.85
C ASN A 55 13.82 0.47 11.66
N TYR A 56 13.44 1.45 10.84
CA TYR A 56 14.25 2.66 10.66
C TYR A 56 14.36 3.48 11.96
N ASN A 57 13.27 3.57 12.73
CA ASN A 57 13.25 4.30 14.00
C ASN A 57 13.97 3.54 15.14
N ALA A 58 14.02 2.20 15.09
CA ALA A 58 14.72 1.35 16.05
C ALA A 58 16.24 1.27 15.81
N SER A 59 16.70 1.61 14.60
CA SER A 59 18.12 1.62 14.23
C SER A 59 18.84 2.95 14.55
N LYS A 60 18.15 3.91 15.19
CA LYS A 60 18.67 5.23 15.54
C LYS A 60 18.67 5.44 17.04
#